data_AF-A0A7S3FMA7-F1
#
_entry.id   AF-A0A7S3FMA7-F1
#
_cell.length_a   1.000
_cell.length_b   1.000
_cell.length_c   1.000
_cell.angle_alpha   90.00
_cell.angle_beta   90.00
_cell.angle_gamma   90.00
#
_symmetry.space_group_name_H-M   'P 1'
#
loop_
_entity.id
_entity.type
_entity.pdbx_description
1 polymer ?
#
loop_
_entity_poly.entity_id
_entity_poly.type
_entity_poly.pdbx_seq_one_letter_code
_entity_poly.pdbx_strand_id
1 'polypeptide(L)'
;GARGEPAAPAAGAAALPSDPLGDLLGLGAAAAPVAAAAPPKPPPVQFVQGAAVAPASFQAAWGALPPAASLAGVSLGAGGGQALAGGPRPLISHLAAEGVQCIASGGNFPAYKYFVYAHLQGGAARAPSLALMELTVDCSANAASGTVKTEDGALAEPARQVVEAALARFSG
;
A
#
# COMPACT_ATOMS: atom_id res chain seq x y z
N GLY A 1 -61.51 0.70 2.34
CA GLY A 1 -62.62 1.67 2.47
C GLY A 1 -62.05 2.97 2.98
N ALA A 2 -62.33 4.05 2.27
CA ALA A 2 -61.78 5.39 2.45
C ALA A 2 -62.39 6.17 3.62
N ARG A 3 -61.65 7.22 4.08
CA ARG A 3 -62.05 8.53 4.65
C ARG A 3 -61.01 8.91 5.73
N GLY A 4 -60.18 9.96 5.65
CA GLY A 4 -60.25 11.22 4.90
C GLY A 4 -61.07 12.25 5.67
N GLU A 5 -60.43 13.30 6.22
CA GLU A 5 -60.94 14.69 6.34
C GLU A 5 -59.93 15.63 7.08
N PRO A 6 -60.05 16.98 7.03
CA PRO A 6 -59.40 17.81 6.02
C PRO A 6 -58.73 19.08 6.62
N ALA A 7 -58.15 19.95 5.76
CA ALA A 7 -58.27 21.41 5.88
C ALA A 7 -57.60 22.11 4.68
N ALA A 8 -58.40 22.91 3.97
CA ALA A 8 -57.98 23.97 3.04
C ALA A 8 -58.56 25.30 3.59
N PRO A 9 -58.47 26.46 2.92
CA PRO A 9 -57.59 26.92 1.82
C PRO A 9 -56.89 28.25 2.21
N ALA A 10 -56.03 28.85 1.38
CA ALA A 10 -56.31 30.03 0.53
C ALA A 10 -54.99 30.82 0.40
N ALA A 11 -54.64 31.62 -0.62
CA ALA A 11 -55.16 31.96 -1.94
C ALA A 11 -54.06 32.82 -2.64
N GLY A 12 -54.14 32.97 -3.97
CA GLY A 12 -53.44 34.04 -4.73
C GLY A 12 -52.36 33.51 -5.67
N ALA A 13 -52.70 33.04 -6.89
CA ALA A 13 -52.81 33.81 -8.15
C ALA A 13 -51.43 34.18 -8.73
N ALA A 14 -50.95 33.41 -9.72
CA ALA A 14 -50.97 33.72 -11.18
C ALA A 14 -49.78 34.61 -11.59
N ALA A 15 -49.06 34.48 -12.69
CA ALA A 15 -49.14 33.69 -13.91
C ALA A 15 -47.70 33.57 -14.51
N LEU A 16 -47.42 32.52 -15.28
CA LEU A 16 -46.30 32.49 -16.25
C LEU A 16 -46.77 33.18 -17.56
N PRO A 17 -45.93 33.54 -18.56
CA PRO A 17 -44.59 32.98 -18.85
C PRO A 17 -43.57 33.95 -19.54
N SER A 18 -42.44 33.33 -19.91
CA SER A 18 -41.62 33.57 -21.11
C SER A 18 -40.53 34.65 -21.11
N ASP A 19 -39.30 34.12 -21.03
CA ASP A 19 -38.00 34.68 -21.45
C ASP A 19 -38.01 35.15 -22.91
N PRO A 20 -37.24 36.20 -23.26
CA PRO A 20 -36.09 35.90 -24.11
C PRO A 20 -34.83 36.76 -23.83
N LEU A 21 -33.72 36.07 -23.62
CA LEU A 21 -32.40 36.30 -24.22
C LEU A 21 -32.08 37.76 -24.64
N GLY A 22 -31.37 38.49 -23.79
CA GLY A 22 -30.85 39.80 -24.18
C GLY A 22 -30.10 40.55 -23.10
N ASP A 23 -29.03 39.97 -22.54
CA ASP A 23 -27.89 40.77 -22.08
C ASP A 23 -26.64 39.89 -21.84
N LEU A 24 -26.09 39.38 -22.94
CA LEU A 24 -24.65 39.15 -23.00
C LEU A 24 -24.01 40.53 -23.21
N LEU A 25 -23.38 41.07 -22.15
CA LEU A 25 -22.12 41.85 -22.16
C LEU A 25 -21.98 42.65 -20.85
N GLY A 26 -21.20 42.17 -19.89
CA GLY A 26 -20.77 43.06 -18.80
C GLY A 26 -20.20 42.42 -17.54
N LEU A 27 -19.08 41.70 -17.68
CA LEU A 27 -18.04 41.40 -16.68
C LEU A 27 -18.30 41.77 -15.20
N GLY A 28 -18.24 40.77 -14.30
CA GLY A 28 -18.02 41.02 -12.87
C GLY A 28 -17.93 39.77 -11.99
N ALA A 29 -16.75 39.14 -11.95
CA ALA A 29 -16.26 38.18 -10.95
C ALA A 29 -16.91 36.78 -10.85
N ALA A 30 -16.25 35.82 -11.50
CA ALA A 30 -16.42 34.39 -11.23
C ALA A 30 -16.03 34.05 -9.79
N ALA A 31 -16.96 33.48 -9.02
CA ALA A 31 -16.64 32.80 -7.77
C ALA A 31 -15.94 31.48 -8.10
N ALA A 32 -14.62 31.45 -7.91
CA ALA A 32 -13.81 30.25 -8.04
C ALA A 32 -14.21 29.21 -6.97
N PRO A 33 -14.24 27.90 -7.31
CA PRO A 33 -14.45 26.87 -6.31
C PRO A 33 -13.28 26.85 -5.32
N VAL A 34 -13.60 26.88 -4.03
CA VAL A 34 -12.63 26.71 -2.94
C VAL A 34 -11.98 25.34 -3.11
N ALA A 35 -10.72 25.32 -3.52
CA ALA A 35 -9.92 24.11 -3.59
C ALA A 35 -9.86 23.48 -2.19
N ALA A 36 -10.46 22.29 -2.05
CA ALA A 36 -10.27 21.46 -0.87
C ALA A 36 -8.76 21.21 -0.72
N ALA A 37 -8.18 21.69 0.38
CA ALA A 37 -6.79 21.44 0.71
C ALA A 37 -6.55 19.92 0.71
N ALA A 38 -5.63 19.46 -0.13
CA ALA A 38 -5.23 18.05 -0.15
C ALA A 38 -4.74 17.65 1.25
N PRO A 39 -5.10 16.45 1.75
CA PRO A 39 -4.60 15.97 3.03
C PRO A 39 -3.06 15.94 3.01
N PRO A 40 -2.38 16.25 4.13
CA PRO A 40 -0.93 16.23 4.19
C PRO A 40 -0.42 14.85 3.75
N LYS A 41 0.53 14.82 2.81
CA LYS A 41 1.18 13.60 2.34
C LYS A 41 1.74 12.86 3.56
N PRO A 42 1.38 11.58 3.79
CA PRO A 42 1.92 10.84 4.91
C PRO A 42 3.45 10.80 4.82
N PRO A 43 4.15 10.87 5.96
CA PRO A 43 5.61 10.85 5.99
C PRO A 43 6.14 9.57 5.32
N PRO A 44 7.31 9.63 4.66
CA PRO A 44 7.89 8.48 3.99
C PRO A 44 8.15 7.37 5.02
N VAL A 45 7.63 6.18 4.74
CA VAL A 45 7.89 4.99 5.54
C VAL A 45 9.24 4.39 5.11
N GLN A 46 10.09 4.08 6.08
CA GLN A 46 11.42 3.53 5.84
C GLN A 46 11.69 2.34 6.77
N PHE A 47 12.53 1.41 6.31
CA PHE A 47 13.01 0.31 7.14
C PHE A 47 14.07 0.81 8.13
N VAL A 48 13.95 0.39 9.38
CA VAL A 48 14.94 0.62 10.42
C VAL A 48 16.04 -0.43 10.30
N GLN A 49 17.26 0.03 10.12
CA GLN A 49 18.44 -0.82 9.94
C GLN A 49 18.82 -1.54 11.25
N GLY A 50 19.22 -2.81 11.15
CA GLY A 50 19.84 -3.56 12.25
C GLY A 50 18.93 -4.05 13.37
N ALA A 51 17.61 -3.83 13.28
CA ALA A 51 16.67 -4.30 14.29
C ALA A 51 16.38 -5.80 14.13
N ALA A 52 16.92 -6.62 15.04
CA ALA A 52 16.79 -8.08 15.01
C ALA A 52 15.52 -8.58 15.72
N VAL A 53 14.94 -9.67 15.20
CA VAL A 53 13.80 -10.39 15.81
C VAL A 53 14.23 -11.81 16.15
N ALA A 54 13.95 -12.25 17.38
CA ALA A 54 14.23 -13.62 17.79
C ALA A 54 13.32 -14.61 17.01
N PRO A 55 13.83 -15.80 16.63
CA PRO A 55 13.04 -16.79 15.88
C PRO A 55 11.69 -17.16 16.51
N ALA A 56 11.65 -17.35 17.83
CA ALA A 56 10.39 -17.64 18.53
C ALA A 56 9.39 -16.47 18.44
N SER A 57 9.87 -15.23 18.54
CA SER A 57 9.03 -14.03 18.39
C SER A 57 8.48 -13.90 16.97
N PHE A 58 9.30 -14.16 15.95
CA PHE A 58 8.83 -14.22 14.56
C PHE A 58 7.73 -15.25 14.38
N GLN A 59 7.94 -16.48 14.85
CA GLN A 59 6.96 -17.57 14.69
C GLN A 59 5.64 -17.27 15.40
N ALA A 60 5.71 -16.74 16.64
CA ALA A 60 4.52 -16.34 17.39
C ALA A 60 3.74 -15.23 16.65
N ALA A 61 4.42 -14.18 16.19
CA ALA A 61 3.78 -13.09 15.45
C ALA A 61 3.26 -13.56 14.08
N TRP A 62 4.00 -14.43 13.38
CA TRP A 62 3.58 -14.98 12.08
C TRP A 62 2.29 -15.79 12.18
N GLY A 63 2.13 -16.57 13.25
CA GLY A 63 0.91 -17.35 13.51
C GLY A 63 -0.29 -16.50 13.95
N ALA A 64 -0.04 -15.39 14.65
CA ALA A 64 -1.10 -14.54 15.19
C ALA A 64 -1.61 -13.49 14.19
N LEU A 65 -0.75 -12.96 13.32
CA LEU A 65 -1.10 -11.85 12.44
C LEU A 65 -1.80 -12.34 11.15
N PRO A 66 -2.93 -11.72 10.76
CA PRO A 66 -3.54 -11.98 9.46
C PRO A 66 -2.69 -11.35 8.32
N PRO A 67 -2.76 -11.91 7.09
CA PRO A 67 -2.23 -11.23 5.91
C PRO A 67 -2.90 -9.86 5.73
N ALA A 68 -2.10 -8.82 5.54
CA ALA A 68 -2.55 -7.44 5.42
C ALA A 68 -2.34 -6.87 4.01
N ALA A 69 -1.33 -7.34 3.28
CA ALA A 69 -1.09 -7.00 1.88
C ALA A 69 -0.45 -8.17 1.12
N SER A 70 -0.55 -8.18 -0.21
CA SER A 70 0.00 -9.22 -1.07
C SER A 70 0.86 -8.63 -2.18
N LEU A 71 1.93 -9.33 -2.54
CA LEU A 71 2.80 -9.03 -3.67
C LEU A 71 2.50 -10.03 -4.78
N ALA A 72 2.33 -9.56 -6.01
CA ALA A 72 2.06 -10.43 -7.15
C ALA A 72 2.83 -9.96 -8.39
N GLY A 73 3.69 -10.84 -8.92
CA GLY A 73 4.37 -10.61 -10.21
C GLY A 73 5.36 -9.44 -10.19
N VAL A 74 6.01 -9.18 -9.05
CA VAL A 74 6.99 -8.10 -8.90
C VAL A 74 8.25 -8.50 -9.66
N SER A 75 8.54 -7.82 -10.77
CA SER A 75 9.78 -8.07 -11.52
C SER A 75 10.99 -7.77 -10.65
N LEU A 76 11.96 -8.68 -10.68
CA LEU A 76 13.31 -8.39 -10.22
C LEU A 76 14.00 -7.47 -11.22
N GLY A 77 15.13 -6.90 -10.82
CA GLY A 77 16.02 -6.18 -11.73
C GLY A 77 16.58 -7.10 -12.83
N ALA A 78 17.25 -6.49 -13.80
CA ALA A 78 17.86 -7.23 -14.90
C ALA A 78 18.82 -8.31 -14.37
N GLY A 79 18.63 -9.55 -14.82
CA GLY A 79 19.46 -10.68 -14.39
C GLY A 79 19.24 -11.18 -12.96
N GLY A 80 18.26 -10.64 -12.21
CA GLY A 80 18.02 -11.02 -10.81
C GLY A 80 17.82 -12.53 -10.59
N GLY A 81 17.02 -13.18 -11.44
CA GLY A 81 16.81 -14.64 -11.40
C GLY A 81 18.10 -15.43 -11.68
N GLN A 82 18.97 -14.94 -12.56
CA GLN A 82 20.25 -15.57 -12.88
C GLN A 82 21.25 -15.45 -11.73
N ALA A 83 21.24 -14.32 -11.01
CA ALA A 83 22.05 -14.11 -9.82
C ALA A 83 21.80 -15.18 -8.74
N LEU A 84 20.60 -15.78 -8.74
CA LEU A 84 20.18 -16.80 -7.79
C LEU A 84 20.48 -18.24 -8.23
N ALA A 85 21.15 -18.44 -9.36
CA ALA A 85 21.55 -19.77 -9.84
C ALA A 85 22.44 -20.51 -8.82
N GLY A 86 23.26 -19.77 -8.06
CA GLY A 86 24.13 -20.33 -7.01
C GLY A 86 23.48 -20.51 -5.63
N GLY A 87 22.20 -20.15 -5.47
CA GLY A 87 21.48 -20.25 -4.19
C GLY A 87 20.75 -18.97 -3.79
N PRO A 88 20.05 -18.98 -2.63
CA PRO A 88 19.24 -17.85 -2.15
C PRO A 88 20.07 -16.70 -1.53
N ARG A 89 21.35 -16.93 -1.26
CA ARG A 89 22.22 -16.00 -0.50
C ARG A 89 22.31 -14.60 -1.11
N PRO A 90 22.42 -14.41 -2.44
CA PRO A 90 22.53 -13.08 -3.03
C PRO A 90 21.35 -12.18 -2.71
N LEU A 91 20.11 -12.68 -2.82
CA LEU A 91 18.92 -11.89 -2.46
C LEU A 91 18.84 -11.63 -0.95
N ILE A 92 19.24 -12.58 -0.11
CA ILE A 92 19.30 -12.35 1.34
C ILE A 92 20.23 -11.19 1.69
N SER A 93 21.42 -11.15 1.09
CA SER A 93 22.39 -10.07 1.31
C SER A 93 21.87 -8.72 0.80
N HIS A 94 21.22 -8.71 -0.37
CA HIS A 94 20.60 -7.51 -0.94
C HIS A 94 19.50 -6.96 -0.03
N LEU A 95 18.56 -7.80 0.38
CA LEU A 95 17.48 -7.41 1.29
C LEU A 95 18.03 -6.91 2.63
N ALA A 96 19.08 -7.54 3.17
CA ALA A 96 19.70 -7.09 4.41
C ALA A 96 20.31 -5.68 4.28
N ALA A 97 20.92 -5.35 3.14
CA ALA A 97 21.42 -4.00 2.85
C ALA A 97 20.28 -2.96 2.74
N GLU A 98 19.08 -3.41 2.38
CA GLU A 98 17.85 -2.62 2.35
C GLU A 98 17.12 -2.56 3.71
N GLY A 99 17.69 -3.14 4.78
CA GLY A 99 17.09 -3.15 6.12
C GLY A 99 16.06 -4.25 6.34
N VAL A 100 15.98 -5.23 5.42
CA VAL A 100 15.07 -6.37 5.47
C VAL A 100 15.86 -7.63 5.84
N GLN A 101 15.62 -8.16 7.03
CA GLN A 101 16.36 -9.31 7.54
C GLN A 101 15.68 -10.62 7.15
N CYS A 102 16.46 -11.64 6.80
CA CYS A 102 15.94 -12.98 6.51
C CYS A 102 16.09 -13.88 7.73
N ILE A 103 15.00 -14.54 8.13
CA ILE A 103 15.00 -15.49 9.26
C ILE A 103 15.03 -16.95 8.82
N ALA A 104 14.47 -17.22 7.64
CA ALA A 104 14.51 -18.53 7.03
C ALA A 104 14.42 -18.38 5.51
N SER A 105 15.13 -19.24 4.80
CA SER A 105 15.00 -19.41 3.35
C SER A 105 14.94 -20.89 3.03
N GLY A 106 14.25 -21.24 1.95
CA GLY A 106 14.14 -22.61 1.48
C GLY A 106 13.80 -22.68 -0.01
N GLY A 107 13.41 -23.88 -0.45
CA GLY A 107 13.23 -24.15 -1.88
C GLY A 107 14.56 -24.42 -2.59
N ASN A 108 14.47 -24.62 -3.90
CA ASN A 108 15.60 -24.92 -4.78
C ASN A 108 15.38 -24.20 -6.11
N PHE A 109 16.46 -23.86 -6.81
CA PHE A 109 16.36 -23.28 -8.15
C PHE A 109 15.42 -24.09 -9.05
N PRO A 110 14.50 -23.46 -9.81
CA PRO A 110 14.33 -22.01 -9.99
C PRO A 110 13.37 -21.32 -9.00
N ALA A 111 12.92 -21.99 -7.94
CA ALA A 111 11.92 -21.47 -7.00
C ALA A 111 12.46 -21.40 -5.55
N TYR A 112 12.67 -20.18 -5.06
CA TYR A 112 13.10 -19.95 -3.68
C TYR A 112 11.99 -19.33 -2.85
N LYS A 113 11.94 -19.70 -1.57
CA LYS A 113 11.04 -19.12 -0.57
C LYS A 113 11.85 -18.42 0.51
N TYR A 114 11.39 -17.25 0.93
CA TYR A 114 12.03 -16.43 1.96
C TYR A 114 11.00 -16.02 3.00
N PHE A 115 11.37 -16.14 4.26
CA PHE A 115 10.69 -15.53 5.39
C PHE A 115 11.58 -14.39 5.89
N VAL A 116 11.09 -13.17 5.75
CA VAL A 116 11.84 -11.96 6.04
C VAL A 116 11.04 -11.05 6.97
N TYR A 117 11.72 -10.13 7.63
CA TYR A 117 11.10 -9.17 8.52
C TYR A 117 11.83 -7.83 8.46
N ALA A 118 11.11 -6.77 8.80
CA ALA A 118 11.68 -5.45 8.97
C ALA A 118 10.87 -4.63 9.97
N HIS A 119 11.54 -3.68 10.60
CA HIS A 119 10.87 -2.68 11.42
C HIS A 119 10.63 -1.43 10.57
N LEU A 120 9.40 -0.94 10.52
CA LEU A 120 9.01 0.24 9.75
C LEU A 120 8.82 1.44 10.65
N GLN A 121 9.45 2.54 10.28
CA GLN A 121 9.28 3.82 10.95
C GLN A 121 8.25 4.67 10.19
N GLY A 122 7.06 4.82 10.78
CA GLY A 122 6.00 5.68 10.24
C GLY A 122 6.10 7.10 10.80
N GLY A 123 6.84 7.99 10.11
CA GLY A 123 7.04 9.37 10.55
C GLY A 123 7.92 9.52 11.80
N ALA A 124 8.20 10.78 12.17
CA ALA A 124 9.20 11.11 13.20
C ALA A 124 8.78 10.81 14.64
N ALA A 125 7.49 10.60 14.91
CA ALA A 125 6.95 10.51 16.28
C ALA A 125 6.39 9.14 16.68
N ARG A 126 6.42 8.15 15.78
CA ARG A 126 5.81 6.83 16.04
C ARG A 126 6.85 5.79 16.42
N ALA A 127 6.51 4.85 17.29
CA ALA A 127 7.37 3.69 17.50
C ALA A 127 7.47 2.86 16.20
N PRO A 128 8.61 2.22 15.94
CA PRO A 128 8.75 1.33 14.80
C PRO A 128 7.81 0.14 14.94
N SER A 129 7.16 -0.26 13.85
CA SER A 129 6.25 -1.40 13.81
C SER A 129 6.86 -2.55 13.05
N LEU A 130 6.58 -3.78 13.46
CA LEU A 130 7.08 -4.98 12.80
C LEU A 130 6.23 -5.33 11.57
N ALA A 131 6.89 -5.54 10.44
CA ALA A 131 6.33 -6.27 9.31
C ALA A 131 7.07 -7.59 9.11
N LEU A 132 6.30 -8.64 8.89
CA LEU A 132 6.75 -9.97 8.53
C LEU A 132 6.30 -10.25 7.11
N MET A 133 7.14 -10.90 6.32
CA MET A 133 6.84 -11.16 4.92
C MET A 133 7.25 -12.57 4.53
N GLU A 134 6.41 -13.19 3.72
CA GLU A 134 6.73 -14.40 2.97
C GLU A 134 6.90 -14.01 1.51
N LEU A 135 8.04 -14.31 0.92
CA LEU A 135 8.33 -14.07 -0.49
C LEU A 135 8.61 -15.40 -1.19
N THR A 136 8.06 -15.58 -2.38
CA THR A 136 8.42 -16.63 -3.32
C THR A 136 9.03 -15.97 -4.55
N VAL A 137 10.20 -16.44 -4.96
CA VAL A 137 10.91 -15.95 -6.14
C VAL A 137 10.95 -17.06 -7.17
N ASP A 138 10.40 -16.77 -8.35
CA ASP A 138 10.56 -17.57 -9.56
C ASP A 138 11.70 -16.96 -10.39
N CYS A 139 12.83 -17.65 -10.39
CA CYS A 139 14.04 -17.23 -11.08
C CYS A 139 13.89 -17.31 -12.60
N SER A 140 13.04 -18.22 -13.10
CA SER A 140 12.75 -18.36 -14.54
C SER A 140 11.89 -17.20 -15.04
N ALA A 141 10.90 -16.80 -14.23
CA ALA A 141 10.05 -15.66 -14.53
C ALA A 141 10.68 -14.30 -14.17
N ASN A 142 11.86 -14.30 -13.52
CA ASN A 142 12.50 -13.13 -12.95
C ASN A 142 11.53 -12.31 -12.08
N ALA A 143 10.70 -12.98 -11.29
CA ALA A 143 9.58 -12.37 -10.58
C ALA A 143 9.42 -12.90 -9.15
N ALA A 144 8.86 -12.05 -8.29
CA ALA A 144 8.54 -12.36 -6.91
C ALA A 144 7.04 -12.18 -6.62
N SER A 145 6.54 -12.99 -5.69
CA SER A 145 5.21 -12.89 -5.11
C SER A 145 5.29 -13.11 -3.60
N GLY A 146 4.24 -12.78 -2.86
CA GLY A 146 4.32 -12.90 -1.41
C GLY A 146 3.19 -12.28 -0.64
N THR A 147 3.34 -12.26 0.68
CA THR A 147 2.40 -11.65 1.62
C THR A 147 3.13 -10.82 2.65
N VAL A 148 2.48 -9.76 3.12
CA VAL A 148 2.91 -8.92 4.23
C VAL A 148 1.93 -9.11 5.38
N LYS A 149 2.48 -9.32 6.57
CA LYS A 149 1.76 -9.33 7.84
C LYS A 149 2.34 -8.25 8.74
N THR A 150 1.50 -7.47 9.39
CA THR A 150 1.94 -6.43 10.33
C THR A 150 0.88 -6.23 11.40
N GLU A 151 1.32 -5.82 12.59
CA GLU A 151 0.44 -5.42 13.70
C GLU A 151 -0.30 -4.11 13.40
N ASP A 152 0.25 -3.29 12.49
CA ASP A 152 -0.32 -2.01 12.12
C ASP A 152 -0.74 -2.00 10.66
N GLY A 153 -2.04 -2.22 10.41
CA GLY A 153 -2.60 -2.28 9.06
C GLY A 153 -2.35 -1.04 8.22
N ALA A 154 -2.14 0.14 8.84
CA ALA A 154 -1.80 1.36 8.12
C ALA A 154 -0.42 1.32 7.44
N LEU A 155 0.48 0.45 7.92
CA LEU A 155 1.82 0.27 7.37
C LEU A 155 1.92 -0.91 6.39
N ALA A 156 0.86 -1.70 6.20
CA ALA A 156 0.88 -2.87 5.32
C ALA A 156 1.21 -2.51 3.86
N GLU A 157 0.52 -1.51 3.31
CA GLU A 157 0.71 -1.06 1.94
C GLU A 157 2.06 -0.32 1.75
N PRO A 158 2.49 0.59 2.64
CA PRO A 158 3.85 1.12 2.60
C PRO A 158 4.93 0.03 2.69
N ALA A 159 4.78 -0.96 3.57
CA ALA A 159 5.73 -2.07 3.69
C ALA A 159 5.84 -2.87 2.39
N ARG A 160 4.69 -3.16 1.76
CA ARG A 160 4.64 -3.79 0.43
C ARG A 160 5.46 -2.99 -0.59
N GLN A 161 5.19 -1.70 -0.70
CA GLN A 161 5.86 -0.83 -1.68
C GLN A 161 7.38 -0.75 -1.48
N VAL A 162 7.86 -0.65 -0.23
CA VAL A 162 9.30 -0.58 0.03
C VAL A 162 9.98 -1.90 -0.33
N VAL A 163 9.38 -3.05 0.00
CA VAL A 163 9.97 -4.34 -0.35
C VAL A 163 9.91 -4.61 -1.86
N GLU A 164 8.85 -4.16 -2.55
CA GLU A 164 8.76 -4.21 -4.02
C GLU A 164 9.86 -3.40 -4.69
N ALA A 165 10.10 -2.18 -4.19
CA ALA A 165 11.17 -1.34 -4.68
C ALA A 165 12.57 -1.94 -4.39
N ALA A 166 12.73 -2.66 -3.28
CA ALA A 166 13.96 -3.41 -3.00
C ALA A 166 14.15 -4.57 -4.00
N LEU A 167 13.10 -5.36 -4.27
CA LEU A 167 13.12 -6.47 -5.21
C LEU A 167 13.40 -6.00 -6.66
N ALA A 168 12.77 -4.91 -7.09
CA ALA A 168 12.98 -4.36 -8.43
C ALA A 168 14.42 -3.86 -8.66
N ARG A 169 15.15 -3.51 -7.59
CA ARG A 169 16.57 -3.13 -7.63
C ARG A 169 17.53 -4.30 -7.53
N PHE A 170 17.05 -5.50 -7.24
CA PHE A 170 17.88 -6.70 -7.19
C PHE A 170 18.24 -7.15 -8.61
N SER A 171 19.48 -6.95 -9.02
CA SER A 171 20.02 -7.33 -10.33
C SER A 171 21.16 -8.35 -10.20
N GLY A 172 21.50 -8.99 -11.31
CA GLY A 172 22.64 -9.91 -11.43
C GLY A 172 23.89 -9.27 -12.00
#